data_AF-A0A1J5PW52-F1
#
_entry.id   AF-A0A1J5PW52-F1
#
_cell.length_a   1.000
_cell.length_b   1.000
_cell.length_c   1.000
_cell.angle_alpha   90.00
_cell.angle_beta   90.00
_cell.angle_gamma   90.00
#
_symmetry.space_group_name_H-M   'P 1'
#
loop_
_entity.id
_entity.type
_entity.pdbx_description
1 polymer ?
#
loop_
_entity_poly.entity_id
_entity_poly.type
_entity_poly.pdbx_seq_one_letter_code
_entity_poly.pdbx_strand_id
1 'polypeptide(L)'
;MRLTRQTLRLAAIGLLIAGLSACSASNPFASSGPALQIDSIYQGDLSAKPALADLDGKLAMLFATPENRVAFRLGDRTALLDANLKVKGGKFFQLHQQGDTVSALWWSHENAKALYCAISTDGGKTFAPAQIVNSDHGVLPPFTLLTNKDGVIGVVYMDERAPRYEIYFNRSTDGGKTWDKQDQRLDTAPQPPEQSSAMFPDMVQSGDNWVVVWTDTAKVDGQVSGRILARVSSDGGKQWAPEKVIYQGPSMLYSLGAHAIGNDVVVTFQDTLKGVMALKSADQGKTWTTLGGAPGSQTTNNSVIRLAGQGQTAYAVWMAQKDAKSKAKVYASEIDLATGKWAAQPQQIDVGKPEGVTLSLEPDVTVTGSGAAVVTWTDFRNIRPNIYLSASFDHGKIWTAPQDVEQPGEYSSLFSDLTPRKNSVLLTYERFTADDHKTRQALVRDIKLDEKTGFSGLPEPTVKSAADKEAMLKDRVNTFWKLRTDGDFAKTYAYFDPAFRNAMPEKDFDKHQGNFTYHSAKTEKIDIQGNVAQVTEKVNYEVKPTPVAGQVVKIPPTTTDIKTPWVWIYDNWYQVYQPPFGDSYLQY
;
A
#
# COMPACT_ATOMS: atom_id res chain seq x y z
N MET A 1 -6.92 55.78 -19.58
CA MET A 1 -6.02 56.81 -18.98
C MET A 1 -6.71 58.15 -19.20
N ARG A 2 -7.21 58.96 -18.25
CA ARG A 2 -7.12 59.19 -16.78
C ARG A 2 -8.50 59.76 -16.35
N LEU A 3 -9.20 59.37 -15.27
CA LEU A 3 -8.97 59.44 -13.82
C LEU A 3 -8.58 60.83 -13.28
N THR A 4 -9.39 61.40 -12.39
CA THR A 4 -9.00 61.78 -10.99
C THR A 4 -10.08 62.55 -10.22
N ARG A 5 -10.23 62.17 -8.94
CA ARG A 5 -10.52 62.95 -7.70
C ARG A 5 -10.96 61.91 -6.64
N GLN A 6 -10.54 61.87 -5.38
CA GLN A 6 -10.18 62.92 -4.40
C GLN A 6 -9.56 62.21 -3.17
N THR A 7 -8.38 62.62 -2.64
CA THR A 7 -8.13 63.35 -1.34
C THR A 7 -8.54 62.60 -0.05
N LEU A 8 -7.85 62.57 1.10
CA LEU A 8 -6.68 63.25 1.68
C LEU A 8 -6.32 62.58 3.05
N ARG A 9 -5.04 62.66 3.46
CA ARG A 9 -4.45 62.74 4.84
C ARG A 9 -4.41 61.51 5.78
N LEU A 10 -3.20 61.25 6.27
CA LEU A 10 -2.79 60.26 7.27
C LEU A 10 -1.75 60.90 8.21
N ALA A 11 -1.96 60.76 9.53
CA ALA A 11 -1.02 60.80 10.67
C ALA A 11 -1.84 61.15 11.95
N ALA A 12 -1.76 60.51 13.11
CA ALA A 12 -0.97 59.39 13.63
C ALA A 12 -1.59 58.91 14.97
N ILE A 13 -1.19 57.70 15.42
CA ILE A 13 -1.09 57.20 16.83
C ILE A 13 -2.38 56.87 17.61
N GLY A 14 -2.41 55.66 18.19
CA GLY A 14 -3.00 55.43 19.52
C GLY A 14 -3.72 54.10 19.74
N LEU A 15 -3.10 53.20 20.51
CA LEU A 15 -3.60 51.95 21.10
C LEU A 15 -5.10 51.95 21.49
N LEU A 16 -5.80 50.81 21.33
CA LEU A 16 -6.29 50.01 22.46
C LEU A 16 -6.96 48.69 22.02
N ILE A 17 -6.62 47.64 22.78
CA ILE A 17 -7.16 46.29 22.77
C ILE A 17 -8.58 46.30 23.35
N ALA A 18 -9.55 45.67 22.66
CA ALA A 18 -10.47 44.67 23.22
C ALA A 18 -11.68 44.43 22.29
N GLY A 19 -11.90 43.16 21.95
CA GLY A 19 -13.23 42.55 21.86
C GLY A 19 -14.15 43.01 20.73
N LEU A 20 -14.01 42.40 19.55
CA LEU A 20 -15.16 42.14 18.68
C LEU A 20 -15.01 40.76 18.06
N SER A 21 -15.95 39.90 18.43
CA SER A 21 -16.28 38.63 17.78
C SER A 21 -16.31 38.82 16.27
N ALA A 22 -15.29 38.30 15.58
CA ALA A 22 -15.33 38.21 14.13
C ALA A 22 -16.29 37.07 13.79
N CYS A 23 -17.40 37.44 13.14
CA CYS A 23 -18.26 36.54 12.38
C CYS A 23 -17.40 35.48 11.69
N SER A 24 -17.76 34.21 11.89
CA SER A 24 -17.29 33.12 11.06
C SER A 24 -17.69 33.41 9.62
N ALA A 25 -16.82 34.05 8.86
CA ALA A 25 -16.80 33.87 7.42
C ALA A 25 -16.55 32.37 7.22
N SER A 26 -17.61 31.65 6.88
CA SER A 26 -17.52 30.26 6.46
C SER A 26 -16.49 30.19 5.35
N ASN A 27 -15.30 29.66 5.68
CA ASN A 27 -14.25 29.42 4.71
C ASN A 27 -14.78 28.33 3.76
N PRO A 28 -15.00 28.62 2.46
CA PRO A 28 -15.48 27.59 1.54
C PRO A 28 -14.42 26.50 1.26
N PHE A 29 -13.24 26.62 1.87
CA PHE A 29 -12.11 25.70 1.77
C PHE A 29 -11.71 25.09 3.12
N ALA A 30 -12.67 24.87 4.03
CA ALA A 30 -12.41 24.00 5.17
C ALA A 30 -11.99 22.63 4.63
N SER A 31 -10.71 22.29 4.78
CA SER A 31 -10.16 20.99 4.38
C SER A 31 -11.06 19.89 4.96
N SER A 32 -11.59 19.02 4.10
CA SER A 32 -12.32 17.85 4.58
C SER A 32 -11.35 16.96 5.35
N GLY A 33 -11.56 16.89 6.67
CA GLY A 33 -10.94 15.88 7.51
C GLY A 33 -11.28 14.46 7.02
N PRO A 34 -10.59 13.43 7.53
CA PRO A 34 -10.96 12.06 7.20
C PRO A 34 -12.42 11.79 7.56
N ALA A 35 -13.09 10.95 6.77
CA ALA A 35 -14.45 10.48 7.06
C ALA A 35 -14.49 9.64 8.34
N LEU A 36 -13.38 8.98 8.68
CA LEU A 36 -13.16 8.28 9.95
C LEU A 36 -11.67 8.30 10.29
N GLN A 37 -11.35 8.51 11.57
CA GLN A 37 -10.02 8.33 12.13
C GLN A 37 -10.14 7.49 13.40
N ILE A 38 -9.30 6.47 13.52
CA ILE A 38 -9.15 5.67 14.74
C ILE A 38 -7.73 5.87 15.24
N ASP A 39 -7.63 6.53 16.39
CA ASP A 39 -6.35 6.99 16.94
C ASP A 39 -5.44 5.84 17.40
N SER A 40 -5.99 4.66 17.61
CA SER A 40 -5.22 3.47 17.99
C SER A 40 -5.86 2.18 17.47
N ILE A 41 -5.08 1.45 16.69
CA ILE A 41 -5.36 0.06 16.27
C ILE A 41 -4.29 -0.87 16.84
N TYR A 42 -4.44 -2.18 16.66
CA TYR A 42 -3.42 -3.14 17.04
C TYR A 42 -2.05 -2.82 16.40
N GLN A 43 -0.99 -2.74 17.22
CA GLN A 43 0.35 -2.35 16.76
C GLN A 43 1.31 -3.53 16.57
N GLY A 44 0.93 -4.74 17.02
CA GLY A 44 1.86 -5.87 17.06
C GLY A 44 2.09 -6.58 15.72
N ASP A 45 1.32 -6.27 14.67
CA ASP A 45 1.47 -6.89 13.35
C ASP A 45 0.91 -5.98 12.23
N LEU A 46 1.61 -5.93 11.08
CA LEU A 46 1.21 -5.17 9.89
C LEU A 46 0.13 -5.88 9.04
N SER A 47 -0.13 -7.17 9.27
CA SER A 47 -1.18 -7.96 8.59
C SER A 47 -2.57 -7.78 9.19
N ALA A 48 -2.70 -7.09 10.33
CA ALA A 48 -3.97 -6.75 10.97
C ALA A 48 -4.64 -5.50 10.34
N LYS A 49 -4.50 -5.34 9.02
CA LYS A 49 -5.04 -4.20 8.26
C LYS A 49 -6.57 -4.20 8.33
N PRO A 50 -7.22 -3.08 8.66
CA PRO A 50 -8.67 -3.00 8.67
C PRO A 50 -9.28 -3.35 7.30
N ALA A 51 -10.42 -4.02 7.30
CA ALA A 51 -11.23 -4.25 6.10
C ALA A 51 -12.48 -3.38 6.14
N LEU A 52 -12.91 -2.89 4.98
CA LEU A 52 -14.02 -1.95 4.88
C LEU A 52 -15.12 -2.42 3.94
N ALA A 53 -16.31 -1.90 4.21
CA ALA A 53 -17.46 -2.02 3.33
C ALA A 53 -18.34 -0.78 3.44
N ASP A 54 -19.02 -0.44 2.35
CA ASP A 54 -20.10 0.54 2.37
C ASP A 54 -21.45 -0.19 2.51
N LEU A 55 -21.98 -0.24 3.72
CA LEU A 55 -23.24 -0.92 4.03
C LEU A 55 -24.38 0.09 3.95
N ASP A 56 -25.03 0.17 2.79
CA ASP A 56 -26.15 1.09 2.51
C ASP A 56 -25.83 2.56 2.83
N GLY A 57 -24.65 3.02 2.37
CA GLY A 57 -24.17 4.39 2.56
C GLY A 57 -23.53 4.63 3.94
N LYS A 58 -23.48 3.62 4.81
CA LYS A 58 -22.80 3.69 6.10
C LYS A 58 -21.45 2.99 6.03
N LEU A 59 -20.45 3.67 6.57
CA LEU A 59 -19.11 3.12 6.71
C LEU A 59 -19.12 1.98 7.72
N ALA A 60 -18.73 0.79 7.26
CA ALA A 60 -18.43 -0.36 8.08
C ALA A 60 -16.95 -0.70 8.04
N MET A 61 -16.42 -1.16 9.17
CA MET A 61 -15.02 -1.52 9.27
C MET A 61 -14.81 -2.68 10.25
N LEU A 62 -14.03 -3.67 9.85
CA LEU A 62 -13.57 -4.80 10.66
C LEU A 62 -12.09 -4.60 10.95
N PHE A 63 -11.70 -4.63 12.22
CA PHE A 63 -10.35 -4.26 12.63
C PHE A 63 -9.94 -4.93 13.94
N ALA A 64 -8.63 -4.89 14.23
CA ALA A 64 -8.09 -5.31 15.52
C ALA A 64 -7.97 -4.10 16.48
N THR A 65 -8.56 -4.20 17.67
CA THR A 65 -8.40 -3.20 18.74
C THR A 65 -6.95 -3.18 19.27
N PRO A 66 -6.54 -2.17 20.05
CA PRO A 66 -5.20 -2.15 20.66
C PRO A 66 -4.86 -3.42 21.47
N GLU A 67 -5.86 -4.05 22.08
CA GLU A 67 -5.75 -5.31 22.82
C GLU A 67 -5.80 -6.57 21.93
N ASN A 68 -5.66 -6.41 20.60
CA ASN A 68 -5.77 -7.47 19.61
C ASN A 68 -7.14 -8.19 19.66
N ARG A 69 -8.25 -7.46 19.85
CA ARG A 69 -9.61 -8.03 19.75
C ARG A 69 -10.19 -7.74 18.39
N VAL A 70 -10.98 -8.66 17.85
CA VAL A 70 -11.68 -8.45 16.58
C VAL A 70 -12.94 -7.63 16.82
N ALA A 71 -12.97 -6.42 16.26
CA ALA A 71 -14.06 -5.48 16.40
C ALA A 71 -14.66 -5.12 15.04
N PHE A 72 -15.98 -5.01 15.01
CA PHE A 72 -16.72 -4.46 13.89
C PHE A 72 -17.33 -3.11 14.28
N ARG A 73 -17.16 -2.12 13.43
CA ARG A 73 -17.73 -0.77 13.56
C ARG A 73 -18.69 -0.50 12.42
N LEU A 74 -19.86 0.06 12.74
CA LEU A 74 -20.84 0.55 11.77
C LEU A 74 -21.33 1.93 12.23
N GLY A 75 -20.91 2.99 11.53
CA GLY A 75 -21.08 4.37 12.01
C GLY A 75 -20.38 4.57 13.37
N ASP A 76 -21.12 5.00 14.39
CA ASP A 76 -20.57 5.26 15.73
C ASP A 76 -20.55 4.04 16.66
N ARG A 77 -21.14 2.93 16.22
CA ARG A 77 -21.35 1.75 17.04
C ARG A 77 -20.24 0.73 16.77
N THR A 78 -19.65 0.20 17.83
CA THR A 78 -18.61 -0.83 17.76
C THR A 78 -19.00 -2.04 18.61
N ALA A 79 -18.77 -3.25 18.09
CA ALA A 79 -19.02 -4.52 18.77
C ALA A 79 -17.83 -5.46 18.59
N LEU A 80 -17.54 -6.29 19.60
CA LEU A 80 -16.54 -7.35 19.50
C LEU A 80 -17.15 -8.60 18.86
N LEU A 81 -16.51 -9.15 17.83
CA LEU A 81 -16.96 -10.35 17.12
C LEU A 81 -16.29 -11.64 17.62
N ASP A 82 -15.18 -11.53 18.33
CA ASP A 82 -14.45 -12.66 18.92
C ASP A 82 -14.82 -12.92 20.40
N ALA A 83 -15.92 -12.34 20.89
CA ALA A 83 -16.31 -12.43 22.30
C ALA A 83 -16.62 -13.86 22.75
N ASN A 84 -17.14 -14.70 21.84
CA ASN A 84 -17.47 -16.10 22.09
C ASN A 84 -16.30 -17.07 21.85
N LEU A 85 -15.17 -16.58 21.32
CA LEU A 85 -14.04 -17.42 20.97
C LEU A 85 -13.09 -17.57 22.16
N LYS A 86 -12.50 -18.77 22.30
CA LYS A 86 -11.43 -19.02 23.27
C LYS A 86 -10.14 -18.30 22.88
N VAL A 87 -9.91 -18.19 21.59
CA VAL A 87 -8.75 -17.56 20.97
C VAL A 87 -9.13 -16.14 20.55
N LYS A 88 -8.24 -15.19 20.82
CA LYS A 88 -8.42 -13.77 20.48
C LYS A 88 -7.49 -13.41 19.31
N GLY A 89 -7.62 -12.19 18.80
CA GLY A 89 -6.79 -11.73 17.69
C GLY A 89 -7.33 -12.09 16.31
N GLY A 90 -7.10 -11.19 15.37
CA GLY A 90 -7.46 -11.35 13.98
C GLY A 90 -6.51 -10.59 13.07
N LYS A 91 -6.27 -11.17 11.90
CA LYS A 91 -5.44 -10.63 10.81
C LYS A 91 -6.12 -10.93 9.49
N PHE A 92 -5.67 -10.27 8.42
CA PHE A 92 -6.18 -10.48 7.06
C PHE A 92 -7.72 -10.36 7.01
N PHE A 93 -8.24 -9.29 7.58
CA PHE A 93 -9.68 -9.06 7.68
C PHE A 93 -10.32 -8.98 6.29
N GLN A 94 -11.54 -9.50 6.15
CA GLN A 94 -12.39 -9.29 4.98
C GLN A 94 -13.82 -8.98 5.43
N LEU A 95 -14.46 -8.03 4.75
CA LEU A 95 -15.87 -7.71 4.89
C LEU A 95 -16.56 -7.88 3.54
N HIS A 96 -17.61 -8.69 3.51
CA HIS A 96 -18.40 -8.92 2.30
C HIS A 96 -19.87 -8.66 2.60
N GLN A 97 -20.57 -7.98 1.69
CA GLN A 97 -22.01 -7.73 1.79
C GLN A 97 -22.74 -8.34 0.60
N GLN A 98 -23.86 -9.01 0.86
CA GLN A 98 -24.84 -9.38 -0.15
C GLN A 98 -26.26 -9.19 0.41
N GLY A 99 -26.97 -8.18 -0.11
CA GLY A 99 -28.23 -7.74 0.51
C GLY A 99 -28.02 -7.32 1.96
N ASP A 100 -28.86 -7.82 2.86
CA ASP A 100 -28.73 -7.57 4.31
C ASP A 100 -27.68 -8.48 5.01
N THR A 101 -27.13 -9.46 4.28
CA THR A 101 -26.12 -10.37 4.81
C THR A 101 -24.75 -9.71 4.77
N VAL A 102 -24.07 -9.68 5.92
CA VAL A 102 -22.71 -9.18 6.07
C VAL A 102 -21.84 -10.28 6.67
N SER A 103 -20.80 -10.67 5.95
CA SER A 103 -19.83 -11.68 6.36
C SER A 103 -18.54 -11.01 6.80
N ALA A 104 -18.18 -11.20 8.07
CA ALA A 104 -16.90 -10.77 8.64
C ALA A 104 -15.98 -11.97 8.78
N LEU A 105 -14.90 -12.01 8.00
CA LEU A 105 -13.92 -13.09 7.99
C LEU A 105 -12.56 -12.59 8.50
N TRP A 106 -11.89 -13.41 9.30
CA TRP A 106 -10.52 -13.15 9.74
C TRP A 106 -9.76 -14.44 9.99
N TRP A 107 -8.45 -14.31 10.04
CA TRP A 107 -7.54 -15.39 10.37
C TRP A 107 -6.87 -15.17 11.72
N SER A 108 -6.63 -16.23 12.49
CA SER A 108 -5.82 -16.17 13.71
C SER A 108 -4.80 -17.30 13.80
N HIS A 109 -3.58 -16.94 14.18
CA HIS A 109 -2.47 -17.88 14.45
C HIS A 109 -2.61 -18.60 15.79
N GLU A 110 -3.32 -18.02 16.75
CA GLU A 110 -3.40 -18.49 18.14
C GLU A 110 -4.12 -19.85 18.28
N ASN A 111 -4.88 -20.29 17.28
CA ASN A 111 -5.52 -21.60 17.22
C ASN A 111 -4.92 -22.50 16.14
N ALA A 112 -3.59 -22.63 16.12
CA ALA A 112 -2.86 -23.38 15.09
C ALA A 112 -3.28 -23.00 13.65
N LYS A 113 -3.48 -21.70 13.41
CA LYS A 113 -3.84 -21.10 12.11
C LYS A 113 -5.25 -21.52 11.62
N ALA A 114 -6.25 -20.73 11.98
CA ALA A 114 -7.65 -20.98 11.63
C ALA A 114 -8.37 -19.73 11.10
N LEU A 115 -9.38 -19.97 10.27
CA LEU A 115 -10.31 -18.97 9.76
C LEU A 115 -11.57 -18.92 10.61
N TYR A 116 -12.04 -17.71 10.87
CA TYR A 116 -13.23 -17.43 11.65
C TYR A 116 -14.17 -16.54 10.87
N CYS A 117 -15.46 -16.86 10.92
CA CYS A 117 -16.48 -16.09 10.24
C CYS A 117 -17.62 -15.75 11.21
N ALA A 118 -18.05 -14.49 11.20
CA ALA A 118 -19.25 -14.04 11.87
C ALA A 118 -20.20 -13.44 10.83
N ILE A 119 -21.48 -13.83 10.91
CA ILE A 119 -22.51 -13.40 9.96
C ILE A 119 -23.52 -12.51 10.64
N SER A 120 -23.85 -11.41 9.96
CA SER A 120 -25.02 -10.58 10.23
C SER A 120 -26.05 -10.81 9.13
N THR A 121 -27.34 -10.82 9.47
CA THR A 121 -28.45 -10.85 8.50
C THR A 121 -29.34 -9.61 8.56
N ASP A 122 -28.87 -8.54 9.21
CA ASP A 122 -29.63 -7.31 9.45
C ASP A 122 -28.87 -6.01 9.04
N GLY A 123 -27.94 -6.14 8.07
CA GLY A 123 -27.14 -5.04 7.55
C GLY A 123 -26.00 -4.61 8.49
N GLY A 124 -25.44 -5.55 9.24
CA GLY A 124 -24.33 -5.34 10.17
C GLY A 124 -24.76 -4.77 11.53
N LYS A 125 -26.05 -4.81 11.88
CA LYS A 125 -26.50 -4.28 13.16
C LYS A 125 -26.24 -5.25 14.30
N THR A 126 -26.37 -6.55 14.05
CA THR A 126 -26.04 -7.62 15.01
C THR A 126 -25.38 -8.80 14.28
N PHE A 127 -24.45 -9.47 14.96
CA PHE A 127 -23.75 -10.64 14.42
C PHE A 127 -24.08 -11.87 15.25
N ALA A 128 -24.24 -13.01 14.57
CA ALA A 128 -24.24 -14.32 15.21
C ALA A 128 -22.84 -14.63 15.82
N PRO A 129 -22.75 -15.54 16.81
CA PRO A 129 -21.47 -15.97 17.35
C PRO A 129 -20.54 -16.48 16.25
N ALA A 130 -19.28 -16.05 16.28
CA ALA A 130 -18.29 -16.43 15.29
C ALA A 130 -18.05 -17.94 15.27
N GLN A 131 -17.93 -18.51 14.09
CA GLN A 131 -17.67 -19.93 13.84
C GLN A 131 -16.29 -20.12 13.22
N ILE A 132 -15.66 -21.28 13.47
CA ILE A 132 -14.47 -21.72 12.72
C ILE A 132 -14.94 -22.23 11.36
N VAL A 133 -14.24 -21.82 10.30
CA VAL A 133 -14.57 -22.17 8.91
C VAL A 133 -13.96 -23.51 8.49
N ASN A 134 -12.69 -23.73 8.85
CA ASN A 134 -11.91 -24.90 8.48
C ASN A 134 -12.10 -26.07 9.47
N SER A 135 -12.05 -27.29 8.96
CA SER A 135 -12.21 -28.51 9.78
C SER A 135 -10.91 -28.99 10.45
N ASP A 136 -9.75 -28.52 9.98
CA ASP A 136 -8.42 -28.84 10.52
C ASP A 136 -7.49 -27.61 10.49
N HIS A 137 -6.39 -27.65 11.24
CA HIS A 137 -5.41 -26.58 11.42
C HIS A 137 -4.43 -26.47 10.24
N GLY A 138 -3.72 -25.34 10.14
CA GLY A 138 -2.72 -25.11 9.09
C GLY A 138 -3.16 -24.18 7.95
N VAL A 139 -4.26 -23.45 8.12
CA VAL A 139 -4.73 -22.52 7.08
C VAL A 139 -3.76 -21.35 6.92
N LEU A 140 -3.47 -20.97 5.67
CA LEU A 140 -2.60 -19.85 5.32
C LEU A 140 -3.30 -18.88 4.35
N PRO A 141 -2.99 -17.57 4.41
CA PRO A 141 -3.39 -16.64 3.37
C PRO A 141 -2.67 -16.94 2.03
N PRO A 142 -3.25 -16.56 0.87
CA PRO A 142 -4.51 -15.85 0.72
C PRO A 142 -5.73 -16.78 0.86
N PHE A 143 -6.88 -16.16 1.13
CA PHE A 143 -8.19 -16.81 1.16
C PHE A 143 -9.23 -15.86 0.59
N THR A 144 -10.29 -16.41 0.00
CA THR A 144 -11.36 -15.63 -0.63
C THR A 144 -12.72 -16.18 -0.20
N LEU A 145 -13.60 -15.30 0.24
CA LEU A 145 -14.99 -15.61 0.59
C LEU A 145 -15.94 -15.12 -0.51
N LEU A 146 -16.92 -15.94 -0.86
CA LEU A 146 -18.06 -15.56 -1.70
C LEU A 146 -19.36 -15.99 -1.05
N THR A 147 -20.44 -15.25 -1.35
CA THR A 147 -21.81 -15.66 -1.01
C THR A 147 -22.66 -15.63 -2.28
N ASN A 148 -23.37 -16.72 -2.56
CA ASN A 148 -24.26 -16.77 -3.71
C ASN A 148 -25.67 -16.26 -3.37
N LYS A 149 -26.49 -16.04 -4.39
CA LYS A 149 -27.87 -15.52 -4.24
C LYS A 149 -28.78 -16.37 -3.33
N ASP A 150 -28.44 -17.64 -3.12
CA ASP A 150 -29.21 -18.57 -2.29
C ASP A 150 -28.72 -18.56 -0.82
N GLY A 151 -27.75 -17.70 -0.48
CA GLY A 151 -27.17 -17.56 0.86
C GLY A 151 -26.12 -18.60 1.21
N VAL A 152 -25.62 -19.37 0.23
CA VAL A 152 -24.49 -20.28 0.43
C VAL A 152 -23.21 -19.47 0.48
N ILE A 153 -22.44 -19.63 1.55
CA ILE A 153 -21.16 -18.97 1.76
C ILE A 153 -20.05 -19.98 1.51
N GLY A 154 -19.07 -19.64 0.69
CA GLY A 154 -17.91 -20.49 0.40
C GLY A 154 -16.61 -19.75 0.66
N VAL A 155 -15.62 -20.47 1.18
CA VAL A 155 -14.28 -19.91 1.41
C VAL A 155 -13.25 -20.87 0.83
N VAL A 156 -12.40 -20.35 -0.05
CA VAL A 156 -11.19 -21.05 -0.53
C VAL A 156 -9.98 -20.55 0.24
N TYR A 157 -9.03 -21.44 0.52
CA TYR A 157 -7.80 -21.09 1.22
C TYR A 157 -6.66 -22.07 0.91
N MET A 158 -5.45 -21.62 1.18
CA MET A 158 -4.24 -22.46 1.15
C MET A 158 -4.06 -23.12 2.52
N ASP A 159 -3.49 -24.32 2.55
CA ASP A 159 -3.28 -25.06 3.80
C ASP A 159 -1.92 -25.80 3.79
N GLU A 160 -1.30 -25.94 4.97
CA GLU A 160 -0.03 -26.64 5.21
C GLU A 160 -0.17 -27.92 6.07
N ARG A 161 -1.39 -28.44 6.27
CA ARG A 161 -1.67 -29.64 7.07
C ARG A 161 -0.98 -30.91 6.57
N ALA A 162 -0.63 -30.96 5.30
CA ALA A 162 0.14 -32.02 4.68
C ALA A 162 1.59 -31.54 4.44
N PRO A 163 2.56 -32.41 4.12
CA PRO A 163 3.96 -31.99 3.94
C PRO A 163 4.20 -30.99 2.78
N ARG A 164 3.15 -30.54 2.08
CA ARG A 164 3.18 -29.56 0.99
C ARG A 164 1.95 -28.64 1.07
N TYR A 165 2.01 -27.50 0.38
CA TYR A 165 0.87 -26.58 0.25
C TYR A 165 -0.21 -27.12 -0.69
N GLU A 166 -1.46 -26.95 -0.26
CA GLU A 166 -2.66 -27.54 -0.85
C GLU A 166 -3.81 -26.53 -0.85
N ILE A 167 -4.79 -26.72 -1.73
CA ILE A 167 -5.94 -25.81 -1.86
C ILE A 167 -7.18 -26.50 -1.31
N TYR A 168 -7.79 -25.87 -0.32
CA TYR A 168 -9.00 -26.36 0.32
C TYR A 168 -10.14 -25.36 0.17
N PHE A 169 -11.35 -25.90 0.33
CA PHE A 169 -12.59 -25.16 0.30
C PHE A 169 -13.53 -25.69 1.39
N ASN A 170 -14.24 -24.78 2.06
CA ASN A 170 -15.36 -25.13 2.93
C ASN A 170 -16.55 -24.20 2.64
N ARG A 171 -17.77 -24.67 2.91
CA ARG A 171 -18.99 -23.90 2.71
C ARG A 171 -19.96 -24.02 3.86
N SER A 172 -20.85 -23.05 3.92
CA SER A 172 -22.05 -23.06 4.75
C SER A 172 -23.29 -22.96 3.87
N THR A 173 -24.28 -23.81 4.13
CA THR A 173 -25.58 -23.80 3.44
C THR A 173 -26.73 -23.27 4.31
N ASP A 174 -26.42 -22.73 5.48
CA ASP A 174 -27.40 -22.22 6.46
C ASP A 174 -27.14 -20.75 6.86
N GLY A 175 -26.46 -20.00 5.98
CA GLY A 175 -26.13 -18.59 6.20
C GLY A 175 -24.98 -18.39 7.19
N GLY A 176 -23.99 -19.29 7.19
CA GLY A 176 -22.79 -19.25 8.03
C GLY A 176 -23.00 -19.63 9.49
N LYS A 177 -24.12 -20.27 9.84
CA LYS A 177 -24.36 -20.77 11.20
C LYS A 177 -23.54 -22.04 11.47
N THR A 178 -23.41 -22.89 10.46
CA THR A 178 -22.56 -24.08 10.48
C THR A 178 -21.78 -24.24 9.19
N TRP A 179 -20.64 -24.94 9.26
CA TRP A 179 -19.75 -25.24 8.13
C TRP A 179 -19.69 -26.76 7.92
N ASP A 180 -19.33 -27.20 6.71
CA ASP A 180 -19.17 -28.62 6.41
C ASP A 180 -18.10 -29.24 7.35
N LYS A 181 -18.39 -30.44 7.88
CA LYS A 181 -17.53 -31.13 8.85
C LYS A 181 -16.16 -31.53 8.30
N GLN A 182 -16.00 -31.52 6.99
CA GLN A 182 -14.79 -31.90 6.29
C GLN A 182 -14.55 -30.88 5.17
N ASP A 183 -13.32 -30.37 5.13
CA ASP A 183 -12.90 -29.50 4.04
C ASP A 183 -12.81 -30.31 2.73
N GLN A 184 -13.16 -29.67 1.62
CA GLN A 184 -12.96 -30.23 0.29
C GLN A 184 -11.58 -29.83 -0.23
N ARG A 185 -10.73 -30.80 -0.53
CA ARG A 185 -9.47 -30.55 -1.26
C ARG A 185 -9.78 -30.30 -2.74
N LEU A 186 -9.28 -29.20 -3.28
CA LEU A 186 -9.49 -28.79 -4.68
C LEU A 186 -8.32 -29.17 -5.59
N ASP A 187 -7.07 -29.14 -5.12
CA ASP A 187 -5.95 -29.58 -5.93
C ASP A 187 -5.90 -31.12 -6.03
N THR A 188 -5.43 -31.62 -7.18
CA THR A 188 -5.13 -33.05 -7.32
C THR A 188 -3.78 -33.36 -6.69
N ALA A 189 -3.77 -34.25 -5.69
CA ALA A 189 -2.53 -34.69 -5.05
C ALA A 189 -1.55 -35.32 -6.08
N PRO A 190 -0.30 -34.82 -6.18
CA PRO A 190 0.67 -35.36 -7.13
C PRO A 190 1.01 -36.81 -6.79
N GLN A 191 1.17 -37.66 -7.82
CA GLN A 191 1.58 -39.06 -7.64
C GLN A 191 3.12 -39.16 -7.65
N PRO A 192 3.75 -39.93 -6.77
CA PRO A 192 5.21 -40.12 -6.80
C PRO A 192 5.70 -40.59 -8.19
N PRO A 193 6.81 -40.05 -8.71
CA PRO A 193 7.78 -39.16 -8.06
C PRO A 193 7.48 -37.65 -8.18
N GLU A 194 6.31 -37.27 -8.71
CA GLU A 194 6.00 -35.87 -9.00
C GLU A 194 5.98 -34.99 -7.74
N GLN A 195 6.48 -33.77 -7.91
CA GLN A 195 6.50 -32.75 -6.89
C GLN A 195 5.71 -31.54 -7.37
N SER A 196 4.67 -31.19 -6.63
CA SER A 196 3.76 -30.07 -6.90
C SER A 196 3.39 -29.38 -5.60
N SER A 197 3.16 -28.07 -5.66
CA SER A 197 2.80 -27.23 -4.53
C SER A 197 1.77 -26.22 -5.03
N ALA A 198 0.53 -26.45 -4.65
CA ALA A 198 -0.58 -25.61 -5.04
C ALA A 198 -0.66 -24.41 -4.10
N MET A 199 -0.60 -23.20 -4.65
CA MET A 199 -0.43 -21.97 -3.89
C MET A 199 -1.27 -20.83 -4.47
N PHE A 200 -1.52 -19.84 -3.62
CA PHE A 200 -2.19 -18.58 -3.98
C PHE A 200 -3.55 -18.80 -4.65
N PRO A 201 -4.50 -19.48 -3.99
CA PRO A 201 -5.84 -19.63 -4.55
C PRO A 201 -6.56 -18.28 -4.59
N ASP A 202 -7.40 -18.12 -5.61
CA ASP A 202 -8.36 -17.03 -5.71
C ASP A 202 -9.69 -17.58 -6.23
N MET A 203 -10.80 -16.97 -5.82
CA MET A 203 -12.15 -17.43 -6.16
C MET A 203 -13.03 -16.26 -6.57
N VAL A 204 -13.69 -16.41 -7.71
CA VAL A 204 -14.62 -15.40 -8.24
C VAL A 204 -15.97 -16.01 -8.58
N GLN A 205 -17.02 -15.19 -8.49
CA GLN A 205 -18.34 -15.54 -8.98
C GLN A 205 -18.56 -14.95 -10.37
N SER A 206 -18.88 -15.79 -11.36
CA SER A 206 -19.27 -15.38 -12.70
C SER A 206 -20.59 -16.05 -13.09
N GLY A 207 -21.66 -15.26 -13.19
CA GLY A 207 -23.03 -15.79 -13.23
C GLY A 207 -23.35 -16.60 -11.95
N ASP A 208 -23.86 -17.82 -12.14
CA ASP A 208 -24.10 -18.76 -11.05
C ASP A 208 -22.88 -19.64 -10.73
N ASN A 209 -21.78 -19.53 -11.50
CA ASN A 209 -20.61 -20.36 -11.30
C ASN A 209 -19.61 -19.69 -10.34
N TRP A 210 -19.04 -20.50 -9.46
CA TRP A 210 -17.82 -20.19 -8.74
C TRP A 210 -16.63 -20.77 -9.49
N VAL A 211 -15.64 -19.93 -9.74
CA VAL A 211 -14.41 -20.30 -10.43
C VAL A 211 -13.26 -20.10 -9.44
N VAL A 212 -12.56 -21.19 -9.12
CA VAL A 212 -11.36 -21.16 -8.29
C VAL A 212 -10.16 -21.33 -9.20
N VAL A 213 -9.16 -20.49 -9.05
CA VAL A 213 -7.86 -20.61 -9.72
C VAL A 213 -6.73 -20.64 -8.71
N TRP A 214 -5.62 -21.30 -9.04
CA TRP A 214 -4.42 -21.32 -8.21
C TRP A 214 -3.17 -21.52 -9.07
N THR A 215 -2.03 -21.15 -8.51
CA THR A 215 -0.73 -21.48 -9.09
C THR A 215 -0.27 -22.84 -8.60
N ASP A 216 0.53 -23.50 -9.42
CA ASP A 216 1.24 -24.70 -9.04
C ASP A 216 2.60 -24.75 -9.73
N THR A 217 3.58 -25.36 -9.07
CA THR A 217 4.91 -25.61 -9.63
C THR A 217 5.12 -27.10 -9.81
N ALA A 218 5.21 -27.55 -11.06
CA ALA A 218 5.53 -28.94 -11.38
C ALA A 218 6.99 -29.07 -11.84
N LYS A 219 7.63 -30.21 -11.58
CA LYS A 219 8.90 -30.57 -12.23
C LYS A 219 8.61 -31.40 -13.49
N VAL A 220 8.91 -30.85 -14.67
CA VAL A 220 8.81 -31.55 -15.95
C VAL A 220 10.24 -31.74 -16.47
N ASP A 221 10.68 -32.98 -16.66
CA ASP A 221 12.04 -33.33 -17.11
C ASP A 221 13.17 -32.68 -16.29
N GLY A 222 12.94 -32.50 -14.98
CA GLY A 222 13.91 -31.90 -14.06
C GLY A 222 13.92 -30.36 -14.04
N GLN A 223 13.14 -29.70 -14.90
CA GLN A 223 12.96 -28.24 -14.89
C GLN A 223 11.66 -27.83 -14.19
N VAL A 224 11.68 -26.69 -13.50
CA VAL A 224 10.49 -26.13 -12.86
C VAL A 224 9.59 -25.51 -13.92
N SER A 225 8.35 -25.96 -13.98
CA SER A 225 7.27 -25.43 -14.81
C SER A 225 6.17 -24.86 -13.92
N GLY A 226 5.87 -23.59 -14.10
CA GLY A 226 4.73 -22.95 -13.47
C GLY A 226 3.44 -23.23 -14.23
N ARG A 227 2.39 -23.57 -13.49
CA ARG A 227 1.04 -23.84 -13.98
C ARG A 227 0.04 -22.93 -13.29
N ILE A 228 -1.04 -22.61 -13.99
CA ILE A 228 -2.26 -22.09 -13.38
C ILE A 228 -3.35 -23.11 -13.65
N LEU A 229 -4.04 -23.51 -12.60
CA LEU A 229 -5.12 -24.48 -12.66
C LEU A 229 -6.43 -23.80 -12.25
N ALA A 230 -7.54 -24.39 -12.68
CA ALA A 230 -8.88 -23.94 -12.35
C ALA A 230 -9.83 -25.10 -12.07
N ARG A 231 -10.82 -24.82 -11.22
CA ARG A 231 -12.05 -25.60 -11.08
C ARG A 231 -13.27 -24.69 -11.12
N VAL A 232 -14.38 -25.26 -11.57
CA VAL A 232 -15.67 -24.57 -11.66
C VAL A 232 -16.71 -25.36 -10.88
N SER A 233 -17.52 -24.66 -10.10
CA SER A 233 -18.73 -25.21 -9.48
C SER A 233 -19.93 -24.38 -9.91
N SER A 234 -21.02 -25.05 -10.30
CA SER A 234 -22.29 -24.42 -10.64
C SER A 234 -23.36 -24.60 -9.54
N ASP A 235 -22.97 -25.09 -8.36
CA ASP A 235 -23.86 -25.47 -7.27
C ASP A 235 -23.38 -24.98 -5.89
N GLY A 236 -22.69 -23.84 -5.87
CA GLY A 236 -22.21 -23.20 -4.64
C GLY A 236 -21.10 -23.98 -3.93
N GLY A 237 -20.24 -24.65 -4.70
CA GLY A 237 -19.14 -25.47 -4.18
C GLY A 237 -19.60 -26.78 -3.56
N LYS A 238 -20.77 -27.31 -3.96
CA LYS A 238 -21.20 -28.66 -3.58
C LYS A 238 -20.45 -29.72 -4.35
N GLN A 239 -20.27 -29.51 -5.65
CA GLN A 239 -19.40 -30.31 -6.49
C GLN A 239 -18.57 -29.40 -7.37
N TRP A 240 -17.37 -29.88 -7.70
CA TRP A 240 -16.45 -29.20 -8.59
C TRP A 240 -16.24 -30.03 -9.85
N ALA A 241 -16.25 -29.36 -10.99
CA ALA A 241 -15.80 -29.95 -12.24
C ALA A 241 -14.35 -30.45 -12.11
N PRO A 242 -13.90 -31.35 -13.01
CA PRO A 242 -12.51 -31.78 -13.06
C PRO A 242 -11.53 -30.61 -13.12
N GLU A 243 -10.38 -30.77 -12.47
CA GLU A 243 -9.28 -29.81 -12.50
C GLU A 243 -8.80 -29.60 -13.95
N LYS A 244 -8.51 -28.34 -14.29
CA LYS A 244 -8.03 -27.96 -15.63
C LYS A 244 -6.79 -27.10 -15.52
N VAL A 245 -5.73 -27.47 -16.23
CA VAL A 245 -4.57 -26.58 -16.46
C VAL A 245 -5.00 -25.52 -17.47
N ILE A 246 -5.06 -24.26 -17.05
CA ILE A 246 -5.46 -23.12 -17.89
C ILE A 246 -4.27 -22.34 -18.43
N TYR A 247 -3.10 -22.51 -17.82
CA TYR A 247 -1.82 -22.02 -18.33
C TYR A 247 -0.68 -22.91 -17.87
N GLN A 248 0.33 -23.08 -18.73
CA GLN A 248 1.59 -23.73 -18.38
C GLN A 248 2.75 -23.03 -19.07
N GLY A 249 3.79 -22.70 -18.31
CA GLY A 249 5.00 -22.03 -18.79
C GLY A 249 6.28 -22.69 -18.28
N PRO A 250 7.44 -22.39 -18.90
CA PRO A 250 8.75 -22.92 -18.51
C PRO A 250 9.40 -22.16 -17.33
N SER A 251 8.61 -21.36 -16.60
CA SER A 251 9.08 -20.36 -15.64
C SER A 251 8.18 -20.33 -14.41
N MET A 252 8.66 -19.68 -13.35
CA MET A 252 7.86 -19.43 -12.14
C MET A 252 6.79 -18.39 -12.41
N LEU A 253 5.64 -18.55 -11.75
CA LEU A 253 4.50 -17.63 -11.83
C LEU A 253 4.26 -16.96 -10.48
N TYR A 254 3.97 -15.66 -10.50
CA TYR A 254 3.74 -14.86 -9.30
C TYR A 254 2.58 -13.88 -9.49
N SER A 255 2.10 -13.29 -8.39
CA SER A 255 1.06 -12.24 -8.41
C SER A 255 -0.21 -12.65 -9.18
N LEU A 256 -0.69 -13.88 -8.96
CA LEU A 256 -1.95 -14.35 -9.51
C LEU A 256 -3.11 -13.52 -8.95
N GLY A 257 -4.02 -13.09 -9.80
CA GLY A 257 -5.31 -12.53 -9.39
C GLY A 257 -6.39 -12.85 -10.42
N ALA A 258 -7.60 -13.15 -9.96
CA ALA A 258 -8.76 -13.42 -10.79
C ALA A 258 -9.87 -12.41 -10.50
N HIS A 259 -10.53 -11.90 -11.54
CA HIS A 259 -11.69 -11.02 -11.39
C HIS A 259 -12.79 -11.43 -12.36
N ALA A 260 -14.05 -11.40 -11.89
CA ALA A 260 -15.20 -11.49 -12.76
C ALA A 260 -15.58 -10.08 -13.26
N ILE A 261 -15.70 -9.93 -14.58
CA ILE A 261 -16.07 -8.68 -15.24
C ILE A 261 -17.26 -8.98 -16.15
N GLY A 262 -18.47 -8.66 -15.68
CA GLY A 262 -19.69 -9.20 -16.29
C GLY A 262 -19.73 -10.72 -16.17
N ASN A 263 -19.85 -11.42 -17.30
CA ASN A 263 -19.78 -12.89 -17.36
C ASN A 263 -18.37 -13.42 -17.69
N ASP A 264 -17.43 -12.53 -18.01
CA ASP A 264 -16.06 -12.93 -18.27
C ASP A 264 -15.33 -13.17 -16.93
N VAL A 265 -14.43 -14.14 -16.91
CA VAL A 265 -13.41 -14.27 -15.86
C VAL A 265 -12.07 -13.91 -16.46
N VAL A 266 -11.37 -12.96 -15.85
CA VAL A 266 -10.03 -12.53 -16.27
C VAL A 266 -9.04 -12.89 -15.18
N VAL A 267 -7.92 -13.49 -15.58
CA VAL A 267 -6.83 -13.89 -14.68
C VAL A 267 -5.57 -13.17 -15.12
N THR A 268 -4.92 -12.44 -14.22
CA THR A 268 -3.62 -11.81 -14.45
C THR A 268 -2.54 -12.43 -13.58
N PHE A 269 -1.32 -12.48 -14.10
CA PHE A 269 -0.17 -13.04 -13.39
C PHE A 269 1.15 -12.55 -14.01
N GLN A 270 2.24 -12.64 -13.25
CA GLN A 270 3.59 -12.46 -13.76
C GLN A 270 4.15 -13.81 -14.17
N ASP A 271 4.58 -13.92 -15.42
CA ASP A 271 5.48 -14.99 -15.89
C ASP A 271 6.89 -14.40 -15.98
N THR A 272 7.87 -14.96 -15.26
CA THR A 272 9.21 -14.36 -15.18
C THR A 272 9.97 -14.28 -16.50
N LEU A 273 9.51 -14.96 -17.55
CA LEU A 273 10.09 -14.87 -18.90
C LEU A 273 9.20 -14.10 -19.89
N LYS A 274 7.89 -13.98 -19.63
CA LYS A 274 6.94 -13.34 -20.56
C LYS A 274 6.36 -12.01 -20.07
N GLY A 275 6.63 -11.61 -18.84
CA GLY A 275 6.10 -10.38 -18.24
C GLY A 275 4.70 -10.57 -17.65
N VAL A 276 3.94 -9.48 -17.61
CA VAL A 276 2.56 -9.45 -17.10
C VAL A 276 1.64 -10.05 -18.14
N MET A 277 1.00 -11.17 -17.80
CA MET A 277 0.15 -11.97 -18.69
C MET A 277 -1.31 -11.92 -18.26
N ALA A 278 -2.23 -12.15 -19.21
CA ALA A 278 -3.64 -12.33 -18.91
C ALA A 278 -4.26 -13.55 -19.62
N LEU A 279 -5.23 -14.17 -18.97
CA LEU A 279 -6.15 -15.19 -19.52
C LEU A 279 -7.57 -14.68 -19.38
N LYS A 280 -8.46 -15.12 -20.28
CA LYS A 280 -9.90 -14.87 -20.17
C LYS A 280 -10.69 -16.14 -20.39
N SER A 281 -11.76 -16.30 -19.61
CA SER A 281 -12.86 -17.21 -19.89
C SER A 281 -14.12 -16.41 -20.20
N ALA A 282 -14.72 -16.63 -21.38
CA ALA A 282 -15.98 -16.00 -21.79
C ALA A 282 -17.23 -16.82 -21.44
N ASP A 283 -17.03 -18.01 -20.88
CA ASP A 283 -18.05 -19.00 -20.57
C ASP A 283 -18.01 -19.42 -19.09
N GLN A 284 -17.74 -18.43 -18.22
CA GLN A 284 -17.84 -18.55 -16.77
C GLN A 284 -16.92 -19.65 -16.19
N GLY A 285 -15.68 -19.71 -16.67
CA GLY A 285 -14.60 -20.58 -16.20
C GLY A 285 -14.43 -21.91 -16.95
N LYS A 286 -15.30 -22.23 -17.92
CA LYS A 286 -15.30 -23.55 -18.58
C LYS A 286 -14.16 -23.68 -19.61
N THR A 287 -13.95 -22.66 -20.44
CA THR A 287 -12.87 -22.57 -21.44
C THR A 287 -12.07 -21.30 -21.26
N TRP A 288 -10.81 -21.32 -21.69
CA TRP A 288 -9.83 -20.28 -21.41
C TRP A 288 -9.02 -19.95 -22.66
N THR A 289 -8.78 -18.67 -22.86
CA THR A 289 -7.97 -18.11 -23.94
C THR A 289 -6.87 -17.24 -23.34
N THR A 290 -5.63 -17.43 -23.78
CA THR A 290 -4.51 -16.56 -23.43
C THR A 290 -4.61 -15.25 -24.20
N LEU A 291 -4.62 -14.12 -23.48
CA LEU A 291 -4.65 -12.77 -24.06
C LEU A 291 -3.25 -12.21 -24.38
N GLY A 292 -2.21 -13.00 -24.09
CA GLY A 292 -0.81 -12.59 -24.25
C GLY A 292 -0.32 -11.70 -23.11
N GLY A 293 0.85 -11.10 -23.31
CA GLY A 293 1.50 -10.24 -22.33
C GLY A 293 1.31 -8.76 -22.60
N ALA A 294 1.29 -7.95 -21.55
CA ALA A 294 1.33 -6.50 -21.64
C ALA A 294 2.61 -6.05 -22.35
N PRO A 295 2.54 -5.26 -23.44
CA PRO A 295 3.71 -4.87 -24.22
C PRO A 295 4.83 -4.25 -23.37
N GLY A 296 6.06 -4.76 -23.51
CA GLY A 296 7.25 -4.24 -22.82
C GLY A 296 7.49 -4.83 -21.41
N SER A 297 6.48 -5.41 -20.78
CA SER A 297 6.57 -5.97 -19.42
C SER A 297 7.51 -7.17 -19.28
N GLN A 298 7.91 -7.81 -20.39
CA GLN A 298 8.90 -8.90 -20.39
C GLN A 298 10.34 -8.42 -20.14
N THR A 299 10.58 -7.11 -20.19
CA THR A 299 11.90 -6.49 -19.98
C THR A 299 12.10 -5.96 -18.55
N THR A 300 11.12 -6.19 -17.68
CA THR A 300 11.09 -5.70 -16.30
C THR A 300 10.78 -6.83 -15.33
N ASN A 301 11.25 -6.69 -14.09
CA ASN A 301 10.75 -7.47 -12.97
C ASN A 301 9.45 -6.84 -12.47
N ASN A 302 8.32 -7.54 -12.65
CA ASN A 302 7.01 -7.05 -12.24
C ASN A 302 6.49 -7.78 -11.00
N SER A 303 5.79 -7.04 -10.14
CA SER A 303 5.18 -7.60 -8.93
C SER A 303 3.94 -6.80 -8.54
N VAL A 304 3.16 -7.34 -7.60
CA VAL A 304 1.96 -6.70 -7.05
C VAL A 304 0.99 -6.31 -8.17
N ILE A 305 0.65 -7.30 -9.00
CA ILE A 305 -0.37 -7.10 -10.04
C ILE A 305 -1.74 -7.02 -9.37
N ARG A 306 -2.52 -6.03 -9.76
CA ARG A 306 -3.91 -5.82 -9.37
C ARG A 306 -4.76 -5.68 -10.61
N LEU A 307 -6.01 -6.13 -10.50
CA LEU A 307 -6.94 -6.20 -11.60
C LEU A 307 -8.27 -5.64 -11.13
N ALA A 308 -8.90 -4.80 -11.93
CA ALA A 308 -10.29 -4.42 -11.78
C ALA A 308 -10.91 -4.27 -13.16
N GLY A 309 -12.23 -4.14 -13.25
CA GLY A 309 -12.86 -3.93 -14.56
C GLY A 309 -14.35 -3.72 -14.48
N GLN A 310 -14.89 -3.19 -15.57
CA GLN A 310 -16.31 -2.99 -15.74
C GLN A 310 -16.65 -3.03 -17.24
N GLY A 311 -17.79 -3.65 -17.59
CA GLY A 311 -18.19 -3.79 -18.97
C GLY A 311 -17.18 -4.62 -19.78
N GLN A 312 -16.67 -4.07 -20.88
CA GLN A 312 -15.71 -4.75 -21.76
C GLN A 312 -14.26 -4.33 -21.53
N THR A 313 -13.96 -3.67 -20.41
CA THR A 313 -12.60 -3.19 -20.10
C THR A 313 -12.14 -3.75 -18.76
N ALA A 314 -10.96 -4.36 -18.77
CA ALA A 314 -10.20 -4.66 -17.56
C ALA A 314 -9.00 -3.71 -17.45
N TYR A 315 -8.58 -3.41 -16.22
CA TYR A 315 -7.43 -2.58 -15.89
C TYR A 315 -6.46 -3.42 -15.07
N ALA A 316 -5.27 -3.67 -15.60
CA ALA A 316 -4.19 -4.25 -14.83
C ALA A 316 -3.23 -3.15 -14.38
N VAL A 317 -2.85 -3.17 -13.10
CA VAL A 317 -1.87 -2.24 -12.51
C VAL A 317 -0.79 -3.05 -11.82
N TRP A 318 0.47 -2.66 -11.96
CA TRP A 318 1.58 -3.40 -11.38
C TRP A 318 2.76 -2.50 -11.04
N MET A 319 3.63 -3.01 -10.16
CA MET A 319 4.97 -2.47 -9.98
C MET A 319 5.91 -3.05 -11.03
N ALA A 320 6.76 -2.21 -11.63
CA ALA A 320 7.82 -2.65 -12.53
C ALA A 320 9.18 -2.09 -12.11
N GLN A 321 10.21 -2.93 -12.15
CA GLN A 321 11.61 -2.59 -11.94
C GLN A 321 12.44 -3.05 -13.15
N LYS A 322 13.26 -2.17 -13.71
CA LYS A 322 14.10 -2.51 -14.87
C LYS A 322 15.22 -3.51 -14.49
N ASP A 323 15.82 -3.32 -13.33
CA ASP A 323 16.86 -4.18 -12.77
C ASP A 323 16.89 -4.02 -11.24
N ALA A 324 17.70 -4.81 -10.55
CA ALA A 324 17.79 -4.82 -9.08
C ALA A 324 18.30 -3.49 -8.47
N LYS A 325 18.86 -2.58 -9.26
CA LYS A 325 19.33 -1.26 -8.80
C LYS A 325 18.30 -0.16 -9.07
N SER A 326 17.34 -0.43 -9.94
CA SER A 326 16.31 0.52 -10.34
C SER A 326 15.18 0.57 -9.32
N LYS A 327 14.72 1.78 -8.97
CA LYS A 327 13.57 1.97 -8.10
C LYS A 327 12.28 1.58 -8.86
N ALA A 328 11.37 0.86 -8.20
CA ALA A 328 10.09 0.46 -8.76
C ALA A 328 9.20 1.65 -9.14
N LYS A 329 8.46 1.48 -10.22
CA LYS A 329 7.46 2.41 -10.77
C LYS A 329 6.11 1.72 -10.90
N VAL A 330 5.04 2.51 -11.01
CA VAL A 330 3.68 1.97 -11.15
C VAL A 330 3.21 2.14 -12.59
N TYR A 331 2.82 1.02 -13.19
CA TYR A 331 2.28 0.97 -14.53
C TYR A 331 0.82 0.55 -14.52
N ALA A 332 0.03 1.08 -15.44
CA ALA A 332 -1.33 0.68 -15.72
C ALA A 332 -1.50 0.35 -17.21
N SER A 333 -2.34 -0.62 -17.51
CA SER A 333 -2.72 -0.96 -18.89
C SER A 333 -4.13 -1.53 -18.93
N GLU A 334 -4.91 -1.09 -19.89
CA GLU A 334 -6.23 -1.64 -20.18
C GLU A 334 -6.15 -2.91 -21.04
N ILE A 335 -7.16 -3.77 -20.87
CA ILE A 335 -7.41 -4.93 -21.70
C ILE A 335 -8.82 -4.78 -22.26
N ASP A 336 -8.94 -4.69 -23.58
CA ASP A 336 -10.22 -4.79 -24.27
C ASP A 336 -10.65 -6.25 -24.30
N LEU A 337 -11.69 -6.58 -23.55
CA LEU A 337 -12.19 -7.94 -23.40
C LEU A 337 -12.95 -8.42 -24.63
N ALA A 338 -13.44 -7.53 -25.49
CA ALA A 338 -14.09 -7.91 -26.74
C ALA A 338 -13.06 -8.39 -27.77
N THR A 339 -11.92 -7.69 -27.87
CA THR A 339 -10.85 -8.03 -28.82
C THR A 339 -9.78 -8.95 -28.23
N GLY A 340 -9.72 -9.06 -26.89
CA GLY A 340 -8.70 -9.82 -26.18
C GLY A 340 -7.31 -9.18 -26.24
N LYS A 341 -7.23 -7.85 -26.43
CA LYS A 341 -5.98 -7.13 -26.65
C LYS A 341 -5.68 -6.18 -25.50
N TRP A 342 -4.41 -6.18 -25.11
CA TRP A 342 -3.82 -5.15 -24.27
C TRP A 342 -3.74 -3.81 -25.02
N ALA A 343 -3.71 -2.72 -24.25
CA ALA A 343 -3.25 -1.42 -24.72
C ALA A 343 -1.91 -1.56 -25.47
N ALA A 344 -1.74 -0.80 -26.54
CA ALA A 344 -0.50 -0.84 -27.32
C ALA A 344 0.73 -0.40 -26.52
N GLN A 345 0.55 0.44 -25.49
CA GLN A 345 1.60 0.95 -24.62
C GLN A 345 1.07 1.06 -23.19
N PRO A 346 1.51 0.20 -22.26
CA PRO A 346 1.30 0.42 -20.83
C PRO A 346 1.83 1.79 -20.39
N GLN A 347 1.09 2.46 -19.50
CA GLN A 347 1.41 3.81 -19.04
C GLN A 347 2.04 3.77 -17.67
N GLN A 348 3.20 4.42 -17.50
CA GLN A 348 3.70 4.74 -16.16
C GLN A 348 2.84 5.86 -15.59
N ILE A 349 2.20 5.62 -14.44
CA ILE A 349 1.25 6.58 -13.84
C ILE A 349 1.84 7.33 -12.65
N ASP A 350 2.93 6.85 -12.05
CA ASP A 350 3.59 7.51 -10.91
C ASP A 350 4.53 8.67 -11.35
N VAL A 351 4.05 9.56 -12.21
CA VAL A 351 4.84 10.62 -12.85
C VAL A 351 4.96 11.89 -11.99
N GLY A 352 5.68 12.89 -12.52
CA GLY A 352 5.84 14.21 -11.88
C GLY A 352 6.85 14.25 -10.74
N LYS A 353 7.81 13.31 -10.72
CA LYS A 353 8.85 13.20 -9.69
C LYS A 353 10.20 12.79 -10.29
N PRO A 354 11.33 13.05 -9.61
CA PRO A 354 12.64 12.56 -10.06
C PRO A 354 12.69 11.01 -10.07
N GLU A 355 12.85 10.41 -11.25
CA GLU A 355 12.69 8.96 -11.40
C GLU A 355 13.80 8.15 -10.72
N GLY A 356 15.05 8.62 -10.75
CA GLY A 356 16.20 7.86 -10.25
C GLY A 356 16.29 7.73 -8.73
N VAL A 357 15.58 8.57 -7.97
CA VAL A 357 15.73 8.69 -6.51
C VAL A 357 14.42 8.46 -5.75
N THR A 358 13.34 8.07 -6.44
CA THR A 358 12.03 7.85 -5.83
C THR A 358 11.48 6.47 -6.17
N LEU A 359 10.77 5.87 -5.22
CA LEU A 359 10.18 4.54 -5.31
C LEU A 359 8.65 4.63 -5.16
N SER A 360 7.92 3.81 -5.90
CA SER A 360 6.49 3.56 -5.64
C SER A 360 6.22 2.07 -5.43
N LEU A 361 5.37 1.76 -4.46
CA LEU A 361 5.05 0.41 -4.02
C LEU A 361 3.55 0.22 -3.84
N GLU A 362 3.13 -1.03 -3.75
CA GLU A 362 1.79 -1.45 -3.31
C GLU A 362 0.66 -0.73 -4.07
N PRO A 363 0.62 -0.81 -5.41
CA PRO A 363 -0.52 -0.26 -6.13
C PRO A 363 -1.79 -1.05 -5.80
N ASP A 364 -2.92 -0.36 -5.84
CA ASP A 364 -4.25 -0.94 -5.80
C ASP A 364 -5.16 -0.27 -6.83
N VAL A 365 -6.16 -0.98 -7.35
CA VAL A 365 -7.06 -0.47 -8.38
C VAL A 365 -8.49 -0.89 -8.14
N THR A 366 -9.42 0.04 -8.35
CA THR A 366 -10.86 -0.24 -8.35
C THR A 366 -11.56 0.51 -9.48
N VAL A 367 -12.82 0.14 -9.76
CA VAL A 367 -13.68 0.84 -10.71
C VAL A 367 -14.95 1.27 -9.99
N THR A 368 -15.23 2.57 -10.03
CA THR A 368 -16.45 3.15 -9.45
C THR A 368 -17.70 2.67 -10.20
N GLY A 369 -18.88 2.80 -9.58
CA GLY A 369 -20.14 2.42 -10.22
C GLY A 369 -20.46 3.23 -11.49
N SER A 370 -19.88 4.43 -11.65
CA SER A 370 -19.96 5.26 -12.87
C SER A 370 -18.95 4.89 -13.95
N GLY A 371 -17.99 4.01 -13.65
CA GLY A 371 -17.00 3.49 -14.60
C GLY A 371 -15.65 4.18 -14.61
N ALA A 372 -15.41 5.14 -13.72
CA ALA A 372 -14.07 5.69 -13.53
C ALA A 372 -13.18 4.65 -12.82
N ALA A 373 -12.02 4.37 -13.41
CA ALA A 373 -10.97 3.56 -12.79
C ALA A 373 -10.14 4.45 -11.85
N VAL A 374 -9.81 3.95 -10.66
CA VAL A 374 -9.03 4.68 -9.65
C VAL A 374 -7.90 3.80 -9.18
N VAL A 375 -6.70 4.35 -9.15
CA VAL A 375 -5.49 3.66 -8.73
C VAL A 375 -4.86 4.44 -7.59
N THR A 376 -4.46 3.72 -6.54
CA THR A 376 -3.63 4.26 -5.45
C THR A 376 -2.29 3.55 -5.41
N TRP A 377 -1.27 4.19 -4.84
CA TRP A 377 0.00 3.55 -4.50
C TRP A 377 0.69 4.29 -3.36
N THR A 378 1.60 3.60 -2.68
CA THR A 378 2.53 4.22 -1.73
C THR A 378 3.68 4.84 -2.52
N ASP A 379 3.96 6.13 -2.33
CA ASP A 379 5.02 6.87 -3.02
C ASP A 379 6.03 7.45 -2.02
N PHE A 380 7.31 7.19 -2.26
CA PHE A 380 8.43 7.65 -1.42
C PHE A 380 9.01 8.99 -1.89
N ARG A 381 8.36 9.69 -2.84
CA ARG A 381 8.84 11.00 -3.32
C ARG A 381 8.99 12.04 -2.21
N ASN A 382 8.32 11.87 -1.07
CA ASN A 382 8.36 12.79 0.07
C ASN A 382 9.23 12.31 1.23
N ILE A 383 10.10 11.33 1.00
CA ILE A 383 11.00 10.71 1.99
C ILE A 383 10.23 9.89 3.04
N ARG A 384 9.30 10.53 3.78
CA ARG A 384 8.22 9.79 4.43
C ARG A 384 7.20 9.38 3.35
N PRO A 385 6.84 8.08 3.26
CA PRO A 385 5.91 7.62 2.24
C PRO A 385 4.54 8.26 2.41
N ASN A 386 3.86 8.50 1.30
CA ASN A 386 2.49 8.98 1.27
C ASN A 386 1.67 8.15 0.27
N ILE A 387 0.36 8.14 0.42
CA ILE A 387 -0.52 7.57 -0.59
C ILE A 387 -0.75 8.62 -1.68
N TYR A 388 -0.57 8.19 -2.92
CA TYR A 388 -0.92 8.95 -4.10
C TYR A 388 -2.05 8.23 -4.84
N LEU A 389 -2.86 9.00 -5.56
CA LEU A 389 -3.88 8.45 -6.45
C LEU A 389 -3.90 9.10 -7.83
N SER A 390 -4.43 8.35 -8.79
CA SER A 390 -4.76 8.80 -10.13
C SER A 390 -6.04 8.09 -10.61
N ALA A 391 -6.78 8.71 -11.52
CA ALA A 391 -8.00 8.14 -12.08
C ALA A 391 -8.00 8.24 -13.60
N SER A 392 -8.79 7.36 -14.21
CA SER A 392 -9.12 7.41 -15.63
C SER A 392 -10.63 7.38 -15.80
N PHE A 393 -11.14 8.33 -16.59
CA PHE A 393 -12.55 8.47 -16.94
C PHE A 393 -12.86 7.98 -18.37
N ASP A 394 -11.83 7.62 -19.13
CA ASP A 394 -11.89 7.34 -20.57
C ASP A 394 -11.45 5.90 -20.92
N HIS A 395 -11.68 4.98 -19.99
CA HIS A 395 -11.32 3.57 -20.10
C HIS A 395 -9.81 3.30 -20.14
N GLY A 396 -9.03 4.01 -19.34
CA GLY A 396 -7.60 3.76 -19.12
C GLY A 396 -6.69 4.43 -20.14
N LYS A 397 -7.26 5.17 -21.11
CA LYS A 397 -6.49 5.83 -22.17
C LYS A 397 -5.70 7.01 -21.62
N ILE A 398 -6.24 7.76 -20.68
CA ILE A 398 -5.56 8.86 -20.00
C ILE A 398 -5.79 8.73 -18.51
N TRP A 399 -4.71 8.97 -17.76
CA TRP A 399 -4.69 9.04 -16.30
C TRP A 399 -4.48 10.47 -15.84
N THR A 400 -5.19 10.89 -14.79
CA THR A 400 -4.99 12.20 -14.17
C THR A 400 -3.58 12.30 -13.59
N ALA A 401 -3.07 13.53 -13.42
CA ALA A 401 -1.84 13.75 -12.67
C ALA A 401 -1.95 13.14 -11.25
N PRO A 402 -0.89 12.51 -10.72
CA PRO A 402 -0.89 11.99 -9.36
C PRO A 402 -1.20 13.07 -8.32
N GLN A 403 -2.10 12.77 -7.39
CA GLN A 403 -2.46 13.64 -6.27
C GLN A 403 -2.16 12.94 -4.94
N ASP A 404 -1.55 13.67 -4.00
CA ASP A 404 -1.32 13.20 -2.64
C ASP A 404 -2.59 13.18 -1.80
N VAL A 405 -2.66 12.22 -0.88
CA VAL A 405 -3.79 12.06 0.03
C VAL A 405 -3.62 12.87 1.32
N GLU A 406 -2.36 13.11 1.70
CA GLU A 406 -1.98 13.82 2.92
C GLU A 406 -0.90 14.85 2.64
N GLN A 407 -0.73 15.78 3.59
CA GLN A 407 0.31 16.79 3.54
C GLN A 407 1.71 16.15 3.34
N PRO A 408 2.41 16.50 2.25
CA PRO A 408 3.69 15.89 1.88
C PRO A 408 4.76 15.92 2.98
N GLY A 409 5.23 14.73 3.38
CA GLY A 409 6.34 14.54 4.32
C GLY A 409 5.99 14.71 5.80
N GLU A 410 4.75 15.08 6.14
CA GLU A 410 4.33 15.28 7.53
C GLU A 410 4.27 13.94 8.29
N TYR A 411 3.65 12.94 7.67
CA TYR A 411 3.49 11.58 8.21
C TYR A 411 4.01 10.53 7.23
N SER A 412 4.22 9.31 7.75
CA SER A 412 4.38 8.11 6.91
C SER A 412 3.02 7.44 6.78
N SER A 413 2.47 7.40 5.56
CA SER A 413 1.15 6.85 5.27
C SER A 413 1.23 5.74 4.23
N LEU A 414 0.69 4.58 4.57
CA LEU A 414 0.95 3.29 3.93
C LEU A 414 -0.33 2.44 3.86
N PHE A 415 -0.26 1.34 3.11
CA PHE A 415 -1.26 0.27 3.10
C PHE A 415 -2.65 0.74 2.63
N SER A 416 -2.70 1.40 1.47
CA SER A 416 -3.97 1.82 0.86
C SER A 416 -4.83 0.63 0.44
N ASP A 417 -6.14 0.74 0.62
CA ASP A 417 -7.16 -0.15 0.07
C ASP A 417 -8.36 0.69 -0.42
N LEU A 418 -9.01 0.23 -1.49
CA LEU A 418 -10.03 0.98 -2.22
C LEU A 418 -11.38 0.25 -2.23
N THR A 419 -12.40 0.85 -1.61
CA THR A 419 -13.79 0.39 -1.73
C THR A 419 -14.58 1.30 -2.68
N PRO A 420 -15.07 0.82 -3.84
CA PRO A 420 -15.76 1.64 -4.82
C PRO A 420 -17.18 2.01 -4.36
N ARG A 421 -17.60 3.23 -4.69
CA ARG A 421 -19.00 3.70 -4.65
C ARG A 421 -19.41 4.14 -6.06
N LYS A 422 -20.65 4.63 -6.21
CA LYS A 422 -21.17 5.08 -7.51
C LYS A 422 -20.29 6.18 -8.14
N ASN A 423 -20.03 7.27 -7.41
CA ASN A 423 -19.24 8.43 -7.90
C ASN A 423 -18.10 8.80 -6.92
N SER A 424 -17.69 7.86 -6.07
CA SER A 424 -16.63 8.08 -5.10
C SER A 424 -15.89 6.79 -4.81
N VAL A 425 -14.75 6.88 -4.13
CA VAL A 425 -14.06 5.74 -3.52
C VAL A 425 -13.87 6.03 -2.04
N LEU A 426 -14.08 5.01 -1.21
CA LEU A 426 -13.55 5.04 0.14
C LEU A 426 -12.11 4.55 0.06
N LEU A 427 -11.18 5.43 0.43
CA LEU A 427 -9.76 5.10 0.58
C LEU A 427 -9.47 4.87 2.05
N THR A 428 -8.89 3.72 2.36
CA THR A 428 -8.38 3.42 3.70
C THR A 428 -6.90 3.23 3.72
N TYR A 429 -6.24 3.74 4.74
CA TYR A 429 -4.80 3.68 4.88
C TYR A 429 -4.41 3.81 6.35
N GLU A 430 -3.19 3.40 6.68
CA GLU A 430 -2.63 3.58 8.00
C GLU A 430 -1.60 4.72 7.98
N ARG A 431 -1.59 5.50 9.07
CA ARG A 431 -0.65 6.60 9.28
C ARG A 431 0.18 6.34 10.53
N PHE A 432 1.49 6.47 10.42
CA PHE A 432 2.38 6.52 11.56
C PHE A 432 2.52 7.95 12.06
N THR A 433 2.29 8.15 13.36
CA THR A 433 2.28 9.48 13.99
C THR A 433 3.65 9.93 14.50
N ALA A 434 4.63 9.04 14.48
CA ALA A 434 6.01 9.29 14.88
C ALA A 434 6.99 8.43 14.06
N ASP A 435 8.24 8.87 13.98
CA ASP A 435 9.31 8.19 13.23
C ASP A 435 9.79 6.88 13.86
N ASP A 436 9.34 6.55 15.09
CA ASP A 436 9.62 5.26 15.71
C ASP A 436 8.77 4.11 15.15
N HIS A 437 7.78 4.46 14.33
CA HIS A 437 6.81 3.58 13.69
C HIS A 437 6.06 2.66 14.67
N LYS A 438 5.89 3.06 15.94
CA LYS A 438 5.19 2.26 16.96
C LYS A 438 3.71 2.58 17.08
N THR A 439 3.32 3.79 16.69
CA THR A 439 1.95 4.27 16.86
C THR A 439 1.31 4.54 15.51
N ARG A 440 0.31 3.72 15.17
CA ARG A 440 -0.46 3.80 13.92
C ARG A 440 -1.91 4.19 14.17
N GLN A 441 -2.43 5.01 13.28
CA GLN A 441 -3.84 5.35 13.15
C GLN A 441 -4.40 4.70 11.89
N ALA A 442 -5.67 4.27 11.93
CA ALA A 442 -6.41 3.92 10.72
C ALA A 442 -7.22 5.13 10.26
N LEU A 443 -7.15 5.47 8.97
CA LEU A 443 -7.87 6.57 8.37
C LEU A 443 -8.73 6.10 7.22
N VAL A 444 -9.87 6.77 7.04
CA VAL A 444 -10.77 6.60 5.91
C VAL A 444 -11.06 7.95 5.29
N ARG A 445 -10.97 8.06 3.97
CA ARG A 445 -11.40 9.22 3.20
C ARG A 445 -12.43 8.82 2.16
N ASP A 446 -13.47 9.62 2.00
CA ASP A 446 -14.44 9.49 0.91
C ASP A 446 -14.06 10.48 -0.21
N ILE A 447 -13.35 9.98 -1.21
CA ILE A 447 -12.82 10.79 -2.31
C ILE A 447 -13.85 10.80 -3.43
N LYS A 448 -14.43 11.98 -3.72
CA LYS A 448 -15.40 12.14 -4.80
C LYS A 448 -14.68 12.31 -6.13
N LEU A 449 -15.25 11.73 -7.19
CA LEU A 449 -14.71 11.83 -8.54
C LEU A 449 -15.67 12.60 -9.46
N ASP A 450 -15.09 13.49 -10.25
CA ASP A 450 -15.75 14.20 -11.34
C ASP A 450 -14.79 14.34 -12.52
N GLU A 451 -15.26 14.02 -13.73
CA GLU A 451 -14.42 14.00 -14.93
C GLU A 451 -13.79 15.37 -15.25
N LYS A 452 -14.49 16.47 -14.94
CA LYS A 452 -14.05 17.82 -15.30
C LYS A 452 -13.17 18.44 -14.22
N THR A 453 -13.46 18.15 -12.97
CA THR A 453 -12.83 18.79 -11.80
C THR A 453 -11.87 17.87 -11.05
N GLY A 454 -11.81 16.58 -11.40
CA GLY A 454 -10.91 15.60 -10.80
C GLY A 454 -11.42 15.11 -9.43
N PHE A 455 -10.55 15.20 -8.43
CA PHE A 455 -10.83 14.71 -7.08
C PHE A 455 -11.30 15.84 -6.16
N SER A 456 -12.24 15.52 -5.27
CA SER A 456 -12.53 16.35 -4.09
C SER A 456 -12.62 15.49 -2.82
N GLY A 457 -12.46 16.10 -1.66
CA GLY A 457 -12.31 15.38 -0.39
C GLY A 457 -10.86 15.23 0.09
N LEU A 458 -9.90 15.81 -0.64
CA LEU A 458 -8.48 15.80 -0.33
C LEU A 458 -8.03 17.16 0.25
N PRO A 459 -7.03 17.18 1.14
CA PRO A 459 -6.45 18.43 1.62
C PRO A 459 -5.66 19.14 0.52
N GLU A 460 -5.62 20.47 0.55
CA GLU A 460 -4.69 21.25 -0.29
C GLU A 460 -3.32 21.28 0.39
N PRO A 461 -2.28 20.69 -0.21
CA PRO A 461 -0.98 20.60 0.43
C PRO A 461 -0.24 21.95 0.41
N THR A 462 0.35 22.32 1.54
CA THR A 462 1.28 23.45 1.59
C THR A 462 2.67 22.98 1.16
N VAL A 463 3.12 23.36 -0.03
CA VAL A 463 4.41 22.92 -0.59
C VAL A 463 5.37 24.11 -0.76
N LYS A 464 6.60 23.96 -0.29
CA LYS A 464 7.67 24.96 -0.52
C LYS A 464 8.17 24.90 -1.96
N SER A 465 8.43 26.07 -2.54
CA SER A 465 8.99 26.17 -3.89
C SER A 465 10.42 25.60 -3.94
N ALA A 466 10.88 25.22 -5.14
CA ALA A 466 12.25 24.73 -5.32
C ALA A 466 13.31 25.76 -4.89
N ALA A 467 13.06 27.05 -5.17
CA ALA A 467 13.95 28.14 -4.79
C ALA A 467 14.02 28.32 -3.26
N ASP A 468 12.88 28.23 -2.57
CA ASP A 468 12.83 28.31 -1.10
C ASP A 468 13.59 27.13 -0.47
N LYS A 469 13.37 25.91 -0.99
CA LYS A 469 14.10 24.72 -0.52
C LYS A 469 15.60 24.89 -0.72
N GLU A 470 16.07 25.38 -1.87
CA GLU A 470 17.49 25.60 -2.11
C GLU A 470 18.09 26.64 -1.15
N ALA A 471 17.38 27.75 -0.92
CA ALA A 471 17.82 28.78 0.03
C ALA A 471 17.92 28.23 1.47
N MET A 472 16.92 27.46 1.90
CA MET A 472 16.91 26.81 3.22
C MET A 472 18.04 25.77 3.38
N LEU A 473 18.34 25.00 2.32
CA LEU A 473 19.46 24.05 2.36
C LEU A 473 20.78 24.78 2.58
N LYS A 474 21.04 25.86 1.83
CA LYS A 474 22.25 26.67 1.98
C LYS A 474 22.41 27.21 3.40
N ASP A 475 21.34 27.77 3.96
CA ASP A 475 21.33 28.29 5.32
C ASP A 475 21.62 27.20 6.36
N ARG A 476 21.00 26.02 6.22
CA ARG A 476 21.21 24.90 7.13
C ARG A 476 22.60 24.30 7.05
N VAL A 477 23.14 24.12 5.84
CA VAL A 477 24.52 23.63 5.64
C VAL A 477 25.51 24.60 6.29
N ASN A 478 25.36 25.90 6.06
CA ASN A 478 26.23 26.92 6.66
C ASN A 478 26.15 26.92 8.19
N THR A 479 24.94 26.84 8.74
CA THR A 479 24.75 26.84 10.20
C THR A 479 25.29 25.55 10.82
N PHE A 480 25.06 24.40 10.19
CA PHE A 480 25.60 23.11 10.61
C PHE A 480 27.12 23.15 10.71
N TRP A 481 27.80 23.64 9.68
CA TRP A 481 29.25 23.74 9.67
C TRP A 481 29.78 24.76 10.67
N LYS A 482 29.08 25.89 10.85
CA LYS A 482 29.42 26.87 11.89
C LYS A 482 29.42 26.23 13.28
N LEU A 483 28.37 25.45 13.60
CA LEU A 483 28.29 24.74 14.88
C LEU A 483 29.44 23.74 15.06
N ARG A 484 29.78 22.98 14.00
CA ARG A 484 30.92 22.05 14.00
C ARG A 484 32.26 22.75 14.24
N THR A 485 32.51 23.89 13.59
CA THR A 485 33.76 24.65 13.74
C THR A 485 33.86 25.35 15.08
N ASP A 486 32.72 25.79 15.64
CA ASP A 486 32.64 26.41 16.96
C ASP A 486 32.74 25.36 18.09
N GLY A 487 32.75 24.06 17.76
CA GLY A 487 32.83 22.95 18.73
C GLY A 487 31.50 22.56 19.38
N ASP A 488 30.39 23.16 18.92
CA ASP A 488 29.03 22.97 19.41
C ASP A 488 28.37 21.69 18.82
N PHE A 489 29.04 20.56 18.96
CA PHE A 489 28.62 19.31 18.31
C PHE A 489 27.23 18.84 18.71
N ALA A 490 26.86 18.91 19.99
CA ALA A 490 25.52 18.51 20.46
C ALA A 490 24.39 19.21 19.67
N LYS A 491 24.55 20.51 19.34
CA LYS A 491 23.54 21.27 18.58
C LYS A 491 23.39 20.80 17.14
N THR A 492 24.38 20.10 16.59
CA THR A 492 24.30 19.53 15.25
C THR A 492 23.37 18.31 15.19
N TYR A 493 23.03 17.71 16.33
CA TYR A 493 22.14 16.56 16.40
C TYR A 493 20.79 16.81 15.71
N ALA A 494 20.19 17.99 15.92
CA ALA A 494 18.91 18.39 15.31
C ALA A 494 18.96 18.56 13.77
N TYR A 495 20.15 18.55 13.18
CA TYR A 495 20.33 18.62 11.73
C TYR A 495 20.27 17.25 11.06
N PHE A 496 20.44 16.16 11.83
CA PHE A 496 20.34 14.81 11.28
C PHE A 496 18.90 14.36 11.12
N ASP A 497 18.70 13.48 10.15
CA ASP A 497 17.39 12.97 9.79
C ASP A 497 16.70 12.24 10.95
N PRO A 498 15.35 12.23 11.00
CA PRO A 498 14.62 11.66 12.12
C PRO A 498 14.88 10.18 12.37
N ALA A 499 15.12 9.41 11.31
CA ALA A 499 15.35 7.98 11.44
C ALA A 499 16.75 7.69 12.04
N PHE A 500 17.78 8.48 11.72
CA PHE A 500 19.04 8.45 12.47
C PHE A 500 18.82 8.79 13.95
N ARG A 501 18.09 9.87 14.24
CA ARG A 501 17.83 10.31 15.62
C ARG A 501 17.04 9.28 16.44
N ASN A 502 16.16 8.52 15.79
CA ASN A 502 15.45 7.40 16.42
C ASN A 502 16.38 6.24 16.79
N ALA A 503 17.40 5.98 15.96
CA ALA A 503 18.35 4.89 16.18
C ALA A 503 19.52 5.26 17.11
N MET A 504 19.92 6.53 17.13
CA MET A 504 21.05 7.05 17.90
C MET A 504 20.56 8.11 18.90
N PRO A 505 20.44 7.79 20.19
CA PRO A 505 20.11 8.77 21.21
C PRO A 505 21.12 9.91 21.27
N GLU A 506 20.65 11.14 21.48
CA GLU A 506 21.50 12.36 21.52
C GLU A 506 22.71 12.23 22.46
N LYS A 507 22.50 11.64 23.64
CA LYS A 507 23.56 11.40 24.63
C LYS A 507 24.69 10.53 24.09
N ASP A 508 24.37 9.55 23.25
CA ASP A 508 25.37 8.65 22.67
C ASP A 508 26.04 9.26 21.44
N PHE A 509 25.29 10.07 20.68
CA PHE A 509 25.86 10.90 19.62
C PHE A 509 26.95 11.84 20.18
N ASP A 510 26.65 12.58 21.25
CA ASP A 510 27.54 13.59 21.84
C ASP A 510 28.86 13.00 22.38
N LYS A 511 28.79 11.84 23.05
CA LYS A 511 29.97 11.13 23.59
C LYS A 511 31.11 10.91 22.60
N HIS A 512 30.80 10.81 21.30
CA HIS A 512 31.76 10.45 20.26
C HIS A 512 32.23 11.63 19.40
N GLN A 513 31.73 12.86 19.63
CA GLN A 513 32.05 14.01 18.76
C GLN A 513 33.37 14.70 19.11
N GLY A 514 33.83 14.65 20.36
CA GLY A 514 35.01 15.39 20.85
C GLY A 514 36.38 14.98 20.29
N ASN A 515 36.41 13.94 19.45
CA ASN A 515 37.63 13.40 18.83
C ASN A 515 38.04 14.17 17.56
N PHE A 516 37.12 14.94 16.97
CA PHE A 516 37.35 15.74 15.78
C PHE A 516 37.50 17.23 16.13
N THR A 517 38.44 17.92 15.50
CA THR A 517 38.45 19.39 15.43
C THR A 517 38.19 19.79 13.98
N TYR A 518 37.19 20.62 13.72
CA TYR A 518 36.93 21.18 12.39
C TYR A 518 37.43 22.62 12.35
N HIS A 519 38.37 22.92 11.44
CA HIS A 519 38.97 24.25 11.31
C HIS A 519 38.22 25.13 10.32
N SER A 520 37.73 24.55 9.23
CA SER A 520 36.91 25.25 8.24
C SER A 520 36.11 24.28 7.39
N ALA A 521 35.00 24.77 6.83
CA ALA A 521 34.23 24.07 5.83
C ALA A 521 33.71 25.07 4.80
N LYS A 522 33.72 24.67 3.52
CA LYS A 522 33.21 25.48 2.42
C LYS A 522 32.38 24.61 1.48
N THR A 523 31.14 24.99 1.25
CA THR A 523 30.31 24.35 0.21
C THR A 523 30.85 24.71 -1.17
N GLU A 524 31.12 23.69 -1.99
CA GLU A 524 31.59 23.84 -3.36
C GLU A 524 30.47 23.63 -4.37
N LYS A 525 29.60 22.65 -4.12
CA LYS A 525 28.50 22.30 -5.01
C LYS A 525 27.28 21.83 -4.21
N ILE A 526 26.10 22.17 -4.69
CA ILE A 526 24.81 21.64 -4.24
C ILE A 526 24.11 21.07 -5.47
N ASP A 527 23.72 19.80 -5.43
CA ASP A 527 22.88 19.15 -6.44
C ASP A 527 21.57 18.73 -5.79
N ILE A 528 20.44 19.34 -6.19
CA ILE A 528 19.10 19.04 -5.64
C ILE A 528 18.28 18.30 -6.68
N GLN A 529 17.73 17.16 -6.29
CA GLN A 529 16.81 16.35 -7.08
C GLN A 529 15.53 16.12 -6.27
N GLY A 530 14.58 17.05 -6.40
CA GLY A 530 13.32 17.03 -5.65
C GLY A 530 13.54 17.20 -4.14
N ASN A 531 13.35 16.12 -3.38
CA ASN A 531 13.50 16.10 -1.92
C ASN A 531 14.80 15.46 -1.45
N VAL A 532 15.74 15.19 -2.37
CA VAL A 532 17.09 14.70 -2.06
C VAL A 532 18.09 15.73 -2.57
N ALA A 533 19.17 15.93 -1.82
CA ALA A 533 20.29 16.76 -2.24
C ALA A 533 21.63 16.10 -1.91
N GLN A 534 22.61 16.33 -2.78
CA GLN A 534 24.01 16.02 -2.52
C GLN A 534 24.78 17.32 -2.40
N VAL A 535 25.38 17.55 -1.24
CA VAL A 535 26.24 18.71 -0.99
C VAL A 535 27.68 18.24 -1.04
N THR A 536 28.53 18.94 -1.81
CA THR A 536 29.97 18.72 -1.82
C THR A 536 30.63 19.84 -1.03
N GLU A 537 31.42 19.48 -0.03
CA GLU A 537 32.08 20.42 0.87
C GLU A 537 33.58 20.16 0.96
N LYS A 538 34.37 21.23 0.95
CA LYS A 538 35.79 21.20 1.27
C LYS A 538 35.97 21.48 2.75
N VAL A 539 36.41 20.48 3.51
CA VAL A 539 36.49 20.52 4.97
C VAL A 539 37.93 20.32 5.42
N ASN A 540 38.41 21.23 6.27
CA ASN A 540 39.68 21.13 6.96
C ASN A 540 39.43 20.65 8.40
N TYR A 541 39.96 19.48 8.75
CA TYR A 541 39.76 18.88 10.07
C TYR A 541 41.01 18.14 10.55
N GLU A 542 41.07 17.85 11.84
CA GLU A 542 42.02 16.94 12.46
C GLU A 542 41.29 15.93 13.36
N VAL A 543 41.92 14.78 13.59
CA VAL A 543 41.46 13.75 14.53
C VAL A 543 42.51 13.62 15.63
N LYS A 544 42.09 13.95 16.87
CA LYS A 544 42.91 13.75 18.06
C LYS A 544 43.18 12.25 18.26
N PRO A 545 44.28 11.85 18.91
CA PRO A 545 44.59 10.44 19.16
C PRO A 545 43.39 9.70 19.78
N THR A 546 42.73 8.86 18.97
CA THR A 546 41.46 8.22 19.32
C THR A 546 41.59 6.70 19.19
N PRO A 547 41.30 5.92 20.25
CA PRO A 547 41.28 4.47 20.15
C PRO A 547 40.10 3.99 19.30
N VAL A 548 40.37 3.25 18.23
CA VAL A 548 39.37 2.60 17.35
C VAL A 548 39.83 1.15 17.09
N ALA A 549 39.02 0.17 17.50
CA ALA A 549 39.29 -1.27 17.30
C ALA A 549 40.70 -1.73 17.74
N GLY A 550 41.21 -1.18 18.86
CA GLY A 550 42.52 -1.53 19.41
C GLY A 550 43.72 -0.80 18.77
N GLN A 551 43.48 0.10 17.79
CA GLN A 551 44.50 0.96 17.20
C GLN A 551 44.23 2.43 17.54
N VAL A 552 45.28 3.24 17.67
CA VAL A 552 45.14 4.69 17.86
C VAL A 552 45.15 5.37 16.50
N VAL A 553 44.03 5.98 16.13
CA VAL A 553 43.90 6.78 14.92
C VAL A 553 44.21 8.25 15.25
N LYS A 554 45.09 8.87 14.46
CA LYS A 554 45.41 10.31 14.53
C LYS A 554 45.52 10.85 13.10
N ILE A 555 44.83 11.95 12.83
CA ILE A 555 44.90 12.64 11.53
C ILE A 555 45.33 14.07 11.80
N PRO A 556 46.51 14.54 11.31
CA PRO A 556 46.89 15.94 11.41
C PRO A 556 45.94 16.82 10.58
N PRO A 557 45.92 18.16 10.78
CA PRO A 557 45.08 19.07 10.00
C PRO A 557 45.19 18.80 8.50
N THR A 558 44.08 18.32 7.93
CA THR A 558 44.00 17.84 6.55
C THR A 558 42.74 18.40 5.91
N THR A 559 42.86 18.84 4.66
CA THR A 559 41.72 19.26 3.85
C THR A 559 41.26 18.12 2.96
N THR A 560 39.96 17.84 2.96
CA THR A 560 39.36 16.82 2.11
C THR A 560 38.04 17.32 1.51
N ASP A 561 37.66 16.75 0.39
CA ASP A 561 36.35 16.94 -0.20
C ASP A 561 35.44 15.82 0.29
N ILE A 562 34.36 16.20 0.97
CA ILE A 562 33.31 15.27 1.39
C ILE A 562 32.03 15.53 0.60
N LYS A 563 31.22 14.48 0.49
CA LYS A 563 29.89 14.53 -0.11
C LYS A 563 28.88 14.14 0.95
N THR A 564 28.02 15.07 1.36
CA THR A 564 27.00 14.80 2.37
C THR A 564 25.60 14.77 1.75
N PRO A 565 24.82 13.68 1.93
CA PRO A 565 23.45 13.63 1.47
C PRO A 565 22.54 14.41 2.42
N TRP A 566 21.53 15.08 1.88
CA TRP A 566 20.49 15.79 2.62
C TRP A 566 19.11 15.42 2.06
N VAL A 567 18.11 15.37 2.94
CA VAL A 567 16.73 15.03 2.59
C VAL A 567 15.74 16.09 3.09
N TRP A 568 14.79 16.48 2.25
CA TRP A 568 13.69 17.36 2.62
C TRP A 568 12.55 16.55 3.20
N ILE A 569 12.26 16.75 4.49
CA ILE A 569 11.16 16.09 5.19
C ILE A 569 10.23 17.19 5.71
N TYR A 570 9.00 17.20 5.19
CA TYR A 570 7.92 18.14 5.51
C TYR A 570 8.29 19.62 5.28
N ASP A 571 9.04 20.19 6.21
CA ASP A 571 9.33 21.61 6.35
C ASP A 571 10.82 21.94 6.35
N ASN A 572 11.72 20.94 6.35
CA ASN A 572 13.14 21.20 6.49
C ASN A 572 14.09 20.18 5.84
N TRP A 573 15.36 20.58 5.68
CA TRP A 573 16.45 19.73 5.17
C TRP A 573 17.23 19.06 6.28
N TYR A 574 17.38 17.75 6.24
CA TYR A 574 18.14 17.00 7.24
C TYR A 574 19.33 16.30 6.60
N GLN A 575 20.49 16.36 7.23
CA GLN A 575 21.67 15.64 6.78
C GLN A 575 21.49 14.15 7.07
N VAL A 576 21.72 13.31 6.08
CA VAL A 576 21.73 11.86 6.25
C VAL A 576 23.07 11.46 6.84
N TYR A 577 23.05 10.84 8.03
CA TYR A 577 24.29 10.45 8.68
C TYR A 577 25.00 9.33 7.89
N GLN A 578 26.26 9.61 7.52
CA GLN A 578 27.17 8.64 6.93
C GLN A 578 28.34 8.40 7.87
N PRO A 579 28.54 7.16 8.37
CA PRO A 579 29.71 6.86 9.18
C PRO A 579 31.00 7.00 8.33
N PRO A 580 32.14 7.32 8.96
CA PRO A 580 33.43 7.39 8.25
C PRO A 580 33.85 6.08 7.57
N PHE A 581 33.34 4.95 8.07
CA PHE A 581 33.55 3.61 7.53
C PHE A 581 32.20 2.89 7.46
N GLY A 582 31.76 2.56 6.25
CA GLY A 582 30.50 1.86 6.00
C GLY A 582 29.50 2.69 5.20
N ASP A 583 28.39 2.06 4.83
CA ASP A 583 27.30 2.72 4.14
C ASP A 583 26.52 3.64 5.09
N SER A 584 25.75 4.57 4.54
CA SER A 584 24.77 5.37 5.31
C SER A 584 23.94 4.45 6.20
N TYR A 585 23.65 4.90 7.43
CA TYR A 585 22.77 4.14 8.33
C TYR A 585 21.37 3.94 7.71
N LEU A 586 20.97 4.83 6.80
CA LEU A 586 19.71 4.81 6.08
C LEU A 586 19.96 5.12 4.61
N GLN A 587 19.30 4.36 3.74
CA GLN A 587 19.24 4.62 2.30
C GLN A 587 17.83 5.08 1.96
N TYR A 588 17.72 6.31 1.45
CA TYR A 588 16.47 6.90 0.98
C TYR A 588 16.24 6.58 -0.51
#